data_AF-A0A8X6LGI5-F1
#
_entry.id   AF-A0A8X6LGI5-F1
#
_cell.length_a   1.000
_cell.length_b   1.000
_cell.length_c   1.000
_cell.angle_alpha   90.00
_cell.angle_beta   90.00
_cell.angle_gamma   90.00
#
_symmetry.space_group_name_H-M   'P 1'
#
loop_
_entity.id
_entity.type
_entity.pdbx_description
1 polymer ?
#
loop_
_entity_poly.entity_id
_entity_poly.type
_entity_poly.pdbx_seq_one_letter_code
_entity_poly.pdbx_strand_id
1 'polypeptide(L)'
;MQLAIADLIDVSQPTVCRVVHRVSEAIASLLPDFIHLPVNREECKTVSRKFFNIDGFPKVIAALDGAFVRIISPGGEDAERFRCRKNYFALNVQTIVDADLSDQERCG
;
A
#
# COMPACT_ATOMS: atom_id res chain seq x y z
N MET A 1 -6.88 -7.36 -16.02
CA MET A 1 -5.42 -7.19 -16.05
C MET A 1 -4.72 -8.53 -16.22
N GLN A 2 -4.98 -9.55 -15.37
CA GLN A 2 -4.32 -10.86 -15.53
C GLN A 2 -4.63 -11.59 -16.84
N LEU A 3 -5.86 -11.52 -17.37
CA LEU A 3 -6.20 -12.13 -18.68
C LEU A 3 -5.49 -11.44 -19.85
N ALA A 4 -5.46 -10.10 -19.87
CA ALA A 4 -4.75 -9.35 -20.90
C ALA A 4 -3.22 -9.58 -20.86
N ILE A 5 -2.64 -9.77 -19.67
CA ILE A 5 -1.22 -10.11 -19.50
C ILE A 5 -0.97 -11.58 -19.86
N ALA A 6 -1.88 -12.48 -19.52
CA ALA A 6 -1.85 -13.89 -19.92
C ALA A 6 -1.86 -14.03 -21.45
N ASP A 7 -2.76 -13.32 -22.12
CA ASP A 7 -2.90 -13.33 -23.58
C ASP A 7 -1.70 -12.63 -24.27
N LEU A 8 -1.12 -11.60 -23.64
CA LEU A 8 0.05 -10.89 -24.17
C LEU A 8 1.34 -11.70 -24.08
N ILE A 9 1.46 -12.58 -23.08
CA ILE A 9 2.70 -13.32 -22.77
C ILE A 9 2.52 -14.84 -23.01
N ASP A 10 1.40 -15.26 -23.60
CA ASP A 10 1.02 -16.67 -23.86
C ASP A 10 1.17 -17.58 -22.62
N VAL A 11 0.73 -17.09 -21.47
CA VAL A 11 0.78 -17.84 -20.20
C VAL A 11 -0.61 -17.95 -19.61
N SER A 12 -0.93 -19.10 -19.00
CA SER A 12 -2.26 -19.30 -18.41
C SER A 12 -2.51 -18.34 -17.23
N GLN A 13 -3.76 -17.87 -17.06
CA GLN A 13 -4.17 -17.02 -15.94
C GLN A 13 -3.71 -17.53 -14.56
N PRO A 14 -3.78 -18.85 -14.24
CA PRO A 14 -3.26 -19.36 -12.97
C PRO A 14 -1.76 -19.12 -12.78
N THR A 15 -0.99 -19.15 -13.86
CA THR A 15 0.45 -18.87 -13.82
C THR A 15 0.71 -17.41 -13.50
N VAL A 16 0.00 -16.48 -14.14
CA VAL A 16 0.07 -15.05 -13.82
C VAL A 16 -0.31 -14.79 -12.36
N CYS A 17 -1.37 -15.44 -11.86
CA CYS A 17 -1.81 -15.30 -10.48
C CYS A 17 -0.72 -15.74 -9.48
N ARG A 18 -0.08 -16.90 -9.71
CA ARG A 18 1.04 -17.37 -8.87
C ARG A 18 2.24 -16.42 -8.90
N VAL A 19 2.58 -15.85 -10.06
CA VAL A 19 3.69 -14.91 -10.18
C VAL A 19 3.38 -13.62 -9.42
N VAL A 20 2.19 -13.04 -9.61
CA VAL A 20 1.75 -11.84 -8.88
C VAL A 20 1.80 -12.08 -7.38
N HIS A 21 1.30 -13.23 -6.91
CA HIS A 21 1.33 -13.57 -5.49
C HIS A 21 2.76 -13.62 -4.94
N ARG A 22 3.68 -14.34 -5.62
CA ARG A 22 5.08 -14.46 -5.20
C ARG A 22 5.81 -13.11 -5.19
N VAL A 23 5.58 -12.27 -6.20
CA VAL A 23 6.19 -10.95 -6.27
C VAL A 23 5.65 -10.04 -5.16
N SER A 24 4.33 -10.06 -4.92
CA SER A 24 3.72 -9.32 -3.82
C SER A 24 4.24 -9.76 -2.45
N GLU A 25 4.44 -11.06 -2.22
CA GLU A 25 5.05 -11.57 -0.98
C GLU A 25 6.50 -11.09 -0.82
N ALA A 26 7.30 -11.13 -1.90
CA ALA A 26 8.67 -10.64 -1.87
C ALA A 26 8.73 -9.14 -1.55
N ILE A 27 7.87 -8.33 -2.18
CA ILE A 27 7.75 -6.90 -1.87
C ILE A 27 7.32 -6.70 -0.42
N ALA A 28 6.33 -7.47 0.05
CA ALA A 28 5.86 -7.39 1.44
C ALA A 28 6.96 -7.76 2.45
N SER A 29 7.86 -8.68 2.10
CA SER A 29 8.99 -9.03 2.98
C SER A 29 9.99 -7.88 3.19
N LEU A 30 10.01 -6.91 2.27
CA LEU A 30 10.82 -5.69 2.37
C LEU A 30 10.15 -4.58 3.19
N LEU A 31 8.85 -4.71 3.52
CA LEU A 31 8.11 -3.69 4.28
C LEU A 31 8.85 -3.19 5.54
N PRO A 32 9.49 -4.05 6.37
CA PRO A 32 10.21 -3.58 7.57
C PRO A 32 11.42 -2.68 7.27
N ASP A 33 12.00 -2.79 6.08
CA ASP A 33 13.19 -2.03 5.66
C ASP A 33 12.82 -0.66 5.09
N PHE A 34 11.56 -0.49 4.62
CA PHE A 34 11.08 0.73 3.96
C PHE A 34 9.97 1.47 4.72
N ILE A 35 9.30 0.83 5.68
CA ILE A 35 8.26 1.46 6.51
C ILE A 35 8.72 1.51 7.96
N HIS A 36 9.13 2.70 8.40
CA HIS A 36 9.56 2.99 9.76
C HIS A 36 8.64 3.98 10.46
N LEU A 37 7.66 3.45 11.21
CA LEU A 37 6.92 4.28 12.15
C LEU A 37 7.80 4.68 13.34
N PRO A 38 7.71 5.92 13.85
CA PRO A 38 8.43 6.32 15.03
C PRO A 38 7.99 5.48 16.23
N VAL A 39 8.92 4.71 16.80
CA VAL A 39 8.63 3.75 17.88
C VAL A 39 8.98 4.34 19.25
N ASN A 40 9.99 5.21 19.28
CA ASN A 40 10.45 5.81 20.54
C ASN A 40 9.75 7.15 20.81
N ARG A 41 9.65 7.49 22.11
CA ARG A 41 8.91 8.66 22.56
C ARG A 41 9.52 9.98 22.08
N GLU A 42 10.83 10.02 21.84
CA GLU A 42 11.53 11.23 21.40
C GLU A 42 11.31 11.51 19.91
N GLU A 43 11.36 10.48 19.06
CA GLU A 43 10.97 10.54 17.65
C GLU A 43 9.51 10.94 17.51
N CYS A 44 8.59 10.31 18.26
CA CYS A 44 7.18 10.70 18.24
C CYS A 44 6.98 12.18 18.60
N LYS A 45 7.71 12.71 19.59
CA LYS A 45 7.66 14.14 19.94
C LYS A 45 8.24 15.01 18.81
N THR A 46 9.28 14.54 18.15
CA THR A 46 9.94 15.26 17.06
C THR A 46 9.03 15.34 15.84
N VAL A 47 8.49 14.21 15.38
CA VAL A 47 7.57 14.14 14.25
C VAL A 47 6.28 14.91 14.55
N SER A 48 5.73 14.78 15.77
CA SER A 48 4.58 15.57 16.18
C SER A 48 4.82 17.07 16.19
N ARG A 49 6.04 17.52 16.46
CA ARG A 49 6.37 18.94 16.36
C ARG A 49 6.42 19.39 14.91
N LYS A 50 6.92 18.53 14.00
CA LYS A 50 6.93 18.82 12.56
C LYS A 50 5.52 18.97 12.01
N PHE A 51 4.61 18.03 12.30
CA PHE A 51 3.20 18.16 11.91
C PHE A 51 2.52 19.40 12.50
N PHE A 52 2.83 19.75 13.75
CA PHE A 52 2.33 20.97 14.37
C PHE A 52 2.86 22.23 13.67
N ASN A 53 4.13 22.23 13.24
CA ASN A 53 4.72 23.38 12.56
C ASN A 53 4.21 23.56 11.12
N ILE A 54 3.72 22.50 10.47
CA ILE A 54 3.17 22.57 9.11
C ILE A 54 1.82 23.28 9.11
N ASP A 55 0.86 22.78 9.90
CA ASP A 55 -0.52 23.29 9.88
C ASP A 55 -1.23 23.15 11.24
N GLY A 56 -0.48 23.13 12.34
CA GLY A 56 -1.02 23.15 13.70
C GLY A 56 -1.54 21.80 14.20
N PHE A 57 -1.31 20.69 13.49
CA PHE A 57 -1.77 19.36 13.89
C PHE A 57 -1.03 18.82 15.12
N PRO A 58 -1.66 18.78 16.32
CA PRO A 58 -0.99 18.32 17.52
C PRO A 58 -1.04 16.79 17.60
N LYS A 59 0.05 16.18 18.10
CA LYS A 59 0.15 14.74 18.40
C LYS A 59 0.04 13.80 17.17
N VAL A 60 0.19 14.32 15.96
CA VAL A 60 0.26 13.50 14.73
C VAL A 60 1.68 12.95 14.57
N ILE A 61 1.81 11.65 14.32
CA ILE A 61 3.13 11.00 14.15
C ILE A 61 3.34 10.43 12.73
N ALA A 62 2.28 10.36 11.94
CA ALA A 62 2.29 10.00 10.53
C ALA A 62 0.94 10.37 9.90
N ALA A 63 0.91 10.50 8.58
CA ALA A 63 -0.33 10.59 7.80
C ALA A 63 -0.53 9.28 7.02
N LEU A 64 -1.76 8.77 7.02
CA LEU A 64 -2.15 7.57 6.28
C LEU A 64 -3.11 7.97 5.17
N ASP A 65 -2.80 7.57 3.95
CA ASP A 65 -3.67 7.74 2.79
C ASP A 65 -3.95 6.40 2.11
N GLY A 66 -5.11 6.30 1.47
CA GLY A 66 -5.59 5.08 0.84
C GLY A 66 -6.15 5.33 -0.55
N ALA A 67 -5.70 4.54 -1.52
CA ALA A 67 -6.16 4.56 -2.90
C ALA A 67 -6.88 3.26 -3.29
N PHE A 68 -8.04 3.40 -3.94
CA PHE A 68 -8.75 2.28 -4.54
C PHE A 68 -8.30 2.06 -5.98
N VAL A 69 -7.46 1.05 -6.21
CA VAL A 69 -7.01 0.63 -7.54
C VAL A 69 -8.08 -0.27 -8.14
N ARG A 70 -8.68 0.14 -9.27
CA ARG A 70 -9.69 -0.67 -9.96
C ARG A 70 -9.09 -2.00 -10.45
N ILE A 71 -9.80 -3.08 -10.19
CA ILE A 71 -9.47 -4.41 -10.68
C ILE A 71 -10.66 -5.03 -11.42
N ILE A 72 -10.39 -6.07 -12.21
CA ILE A 72 -11.44 -6.97 -12.67
C ILE A 72 -11.83 -7.85 -11.47
N SER A 73 -13.10 -8.27 -11.40
CA SER A 73 -13.53 -9.25 -10.39
C SER A 73 -12.53 -10.39 -10.31
N PRO A 74 -11.98 -10.70 -9.12
CA PRO A 74 -11.06 -11.83 -8.98
C PRO A 74 -11.78 -13.17 -9.16
N GLY A 75 -13.12 -13.19 -9.19
CA GLY A 75 -13.91 -14.41 -9.24
C GLY A 75 -13.84 -15.21 -7.93
N GLY A 76 -14.54 -16.34 -7.88
CA GLY A 76 -14.60 -17.20 -6.70
C GLY A 76 -15.44 -16.63 -5.55
N GLU A 77 -15.44 -17.34 -4.42
CA GLU A 77 -16.29 -17.03 -3.25
C GLU A 77 -15.97 -15.67 -2.61
N ASP A 78 -14.71 -15.21 -2.71
CA ASP A 78 -14.25 -13.97 -2.08
C ASP A 78 -14.34 -12.73 -2.98
N ALA A 79 -14.92 -12.83 -4.19
CA ALA A 79 -14.98 -11.72 -5.13
C ALA A 79 -15.64 -10.46 -4.54
N GLU A 80 -16.68 -10.63 -3.74
CA GLU A 80 -17.43 -9.54 -3.10
C GLU A 80 -16.58 -8.78 -2.07
N ARG A 81 -15.53 -9.36 -1.50
CA ARG A 81 -14.60 -8.65 -0.60
C ARG A 81 -13.88 -7.50 -1.29
N PHE A 82 -13.72 -7.59 -2.60
CA PHE A 82 -13.07 -6.57 -3.42
C PHE A 82 -14.07 -5.55 -3.96
N ARG A 83 -15.37 -5.68 -3.70
CA ARG A 83 -16.37 -4.71 -4.17
C ARG A 83 -16.34 -3.46 -3.29
N CYS A 84 -16.04 -2.32 -3.89
CA CYS A 84 -16.09 -1.04 -3.18
C CYS A 84 -17.51 -0.44 -3.16
N ARG A 85 -17.73 0.56 -2.29
CA ARG A 85 -19.01 1.30 -2.17
C ARG A 85 -19.49 1.91 -3.50
N LYS A 86 -18.58 2.19 -4.45
CA LYS A 86 -18.90 2.71 -5.78
C LYS A 86 -19.29 1.61 -6.79
N ASN A 87 -19.60 0.40 -6.32
CA ASN A 87 -20.06 -0.75 -7.10
C ASN A 87 -19.09 -1.25 -8.19
N TYR A 88 -17.79 -1.03 -8.02
CA TYR A 88 -16.75 -1.66 -8.84
C TYR A 88 -15.76 -2.45 -7.96
N PHE A 89 -15.04 -3.39 -8.55
CA PHE A 89 -14.01 -4.16 -7.84
C PHE A 89 -12.71 -3.36 -7.74
N ALA A 90 -12.12 -3.31 -6.54
CA ALA A 90 -10.94 -2.53 -6.26
C ALA A 90 -10.07 -3.18 -5.17
N LEU A 91 -8.76 -3.00 -5.31
CA LEU A 91 -7.80 -3.22 -4.23
C LEU A 91 -7.64 -1.91 -3.45
N ASN A 92 -7.72 -2.01 -2.12
CA ASN A 92 -7.38 -0.90 -1.23
C ASN A 92 -5.87 -0.93 -0.98
N VAL A 93 -5.15 0.06 -1.50
CA VAL A 93 -3.71 0.25 -1.28
C VAL A 93 -3.54 1.40 -0.31
N GLN A 94 -2.74 1.22 0.73
CA GLN A 94 -2.52 2.25 1.75
C GLN A 94 -1.03 2.58 1.83
N THR A 95 -0.73 3.86 2.02
CA THR A 95 0.63 4.38 2.23
C THR A 95 0.64 5.24 3.48
N ILE A 96 1.78 5.23 4.17
CA ILE A 96 2.04 6.03 5.35
C ILE A 96 3.19 6.97 5.04
N VAL A 97 3.03 8.27 5.33
CA VAL A 97 4.05 9.29 5.12
C VAL A 97 4.33 10.05 6.41
N ASP A 98 5.56 10.54 6.56
CA ASP A 98 5.95 11.44 7.64
C ASP A 98 5.70 12.92 7.26
N ALA A 99 5.97 13.81 8.22
CA ALA A 99 5.80 15.25 8.04
C ALA A 99 6.74 15.85 6.98
N ASP A 100 7.85 15.17 6.66
CA ASP A 100 8.83 15.65 5.69
C ASP A 100 8.47 15.20 4.26
N LEU A 101 7.31 14.56 4.05
CA LEU A 101 6.89 13.94 2.79
C LEU A 101 7.91 12.93 2.28
N SER A 102 8.74 12.39 3.18
CA SER A 102 9.64 11.30 2.83
C SER A 102 8.79 10.04 2.86
N ASP A 103 8.49 9.49 1.69
CA ASP A 103 8.41 8.04 1.62
C ASP A 103 9.74 7.55 2.19
N GLN A 104 9.73 6.67 3.19
CA GLN A 104 10.94 6.23 3.87
C GLN A 104 11.78 5.30 3.00
N GLU A 105 12.15 5.75 1.81
CA GLU A 105 13.21 5.21 0.99
C GLU A 105 14.54 5.76 1.51
N ARG A 106 15.09 5.11 2.55
CA ARG A 106 16.53 5.18 2.77
C ARG A 106 17.20 4.10 1.93
N CYS A 107 17.61 4.46 0.72
CA CYS A 107 18.65 3.70 0.01
C CYS A 107 19.93 3.70 0.87
N GLY A 108 20.29 2.53 1.38
CA GLY A 108 21.64 2.18 1.80
C GLY A 108 22.38 1.46 0.68
#